data_AF-A0A6N7FM84-F1
#
_entry.id   AF-A0A6N7FM84-F1
#
_cell.length_a   1.000
_cell.length_b   1.000
_cell.length_c   1.000
_cell.angle_alpha   90.00
_cell.angle_beta   90.00
_cell.angle_gamma   90.00
#
_symmetry.space_group_name_H-M   'P 1'
#
loop_
_entity.id
_entity.type
_entity.pdbx_description
1 polymer ?
#
loop_
_entity_poly.entity_id
_entity_poly.type
_entity_poly.pdbx_seq_one_letter_code
_entity_poly.pdbx_strand_id
1 'polypeptide(L)'
;MLAVQAQGSEIQTVEGMAPSDDELHPIQQAFSEKHGLQCGFCTPGFLMTVTEFLREVPDPTEENIRERLSGNLCRCTGYQNIVEAVQLAAERMREGASAGDSD
;
A
#
# COMPACT_ATOMS: atom_id res chain seq x y z
N MET A 1 -15.69 12.30 -5.47
CA MET A 1 -16.14 11.62 -6.71
C MET A 1 -17.60 11.23 -6.54
N LEU A 2 -18.44 11.49 -7.53
CA LEU A 2 -19.82 11.02 -7.60
C LEU A 2 -19.88 9.75 -8.45
N ALA A 3 -20.85 8.86 -8.23
CA ALA A 3 -20.95 7.58 -8.94
C ALA A 3 -20.94 7.74 -10.48
N VAL A 4 -21.63 8.75 -11.01
CA VAL A 4 -21.65 9.04 -12.47
C VAL A 4 -20.26 9.38 -13.03
N GLN A 5 -19.35 9.92 -12.21
CA GLN A 5 -17.99 10.24 -12.64
C GLN A 5 -17.10 9.01 -12.79
N ALA A 6 -17.49 7.87 -12.20
CA ALA A 6 -16.78 6.59 -12.29
C ALA A 6 -17.35 5.68 -13.39
N GLN A 7 -18.32 6.16 -14.19
CA GLN A 7 -18.95 5.34 -15.21
C GLN A 7 -17.92 4.87 -16.25
N GLY A 8 -17.81 3.54 -16.43
CA GLY A 8 -16.86 2.91 -17.35
C GLY A 8 -15.45 2.77 -16.79
N SER A 9 -15.19 3.20 -15.55
CA SER A 9 -13.91 2.98 -14.86
C SER A 9 -13.89 1.62 -14.15
N GLU A 10 -12.71 1.03 -14.04
CA GLU A 10 -12.44 -0.06 -13.11
C GLU A 10 -12.14 0.52 -11.72
N ILE A 11 -12.83 0.02 -10.70
CA ILE A 11 -12.66 0.48 -9.31
C ILE A 11 -12.14 -0.67 -8.47
N GLN A 12 -10.96 -0.47 -7.88
CA GLN A 12 -10.35 -1.38 -6.92
C GLN A 12 -10.42 -0.79 -5.51
N THR A 13 -10.72 -1.64 -4.53
CA THR A 13 -10.71 -1.29 -3.11
C THR A 13 -9.73 -2.20 -2.35
N VAL A 14 -9.59 -1.98 -1.04
CA VAL A 14 -8.64 -2.73 -0.21
C VAL A 14 -8.91 -4.24 -0.22
N GLU A 15 -10.17 -4.64 -0.32
CA GLU A 15 -10.62 -6.03 -0.39
C GLU A 15 -10.16 -6.71 -1.69
N GLY A 16 -10.01 -5.94 -2.78
CA GLY A 16 -9.57 -6.44 -4.08
C GLY A 16 -8.06 -6.46 -4.27
N MET A 17 -7.25 -6.21 -3.23
CA MET A 17 -5.79 -6.22 -3.34
C MET A 17 -5.19 -7.63 -3.31
N ALA A 18 -5.82 -8.54 -2.56
CA ALA A 18 -5.35 -9.90 -2.38
C ALA A 18 -5.49 -10.69 -3.70
N PRO A 19 -4.48 -11.46 -4.12
CA PRO A 19 -4.57 -12.29 -5.33
C PRO A 19 -5.51 -13.49 -5.14
N SER A 20 -5.72 -13.94 -3.90
CA SER A 20 -6.66 -14.99 -3.51
C SER A 20 -7.08 -14.84 -2.04
N ASP A 21 -8.09 -15.59 -1.59
CA ASP A 21 -8.60 -15.53 -0.21
C ASP A 21 -7.55 -15.97 0.84
N ASP A 22 -6.57 -16.78 0.45
CA ASP A 22 -5.54 -17.33 1.33
C ASP A 22 -4.20 -16.54 1.27
N GLU A 23 -4.13 -15.52 0.42
CA GLU A 23 -2.90 -14.75 0.19
C GLU A 23 -3.12 -13.25 0.37
N LEU A 24 -2.20 -12.60 1.08
CA LEU A 24 -2.20 -11.15 1.21
C LEU A 24 -1.29 -10.51 0.17
N HIS A 25 -1.69 -9.34 -0.34
CA HIS A 25 -0.81 -8.50 -1.15
C HIS A 25 0.46 -8.11 -0.34
N PRO A 26 1.65 -7.98 -0.95
CA PRO A 26 2.88 -7.63 -0.23
C PRO A 26 2.76 -6.39 0.68
N ILE A 27 1.99 -5.39 0.24
CA ILE A 27 1.67 -4.19 1.04
C ILE A 27 0.87 -4.55 2.30
N GLN A 28 -0.16 -5.39 2.19
CA GLN A 28 -0.97 -5.83 3.34
C GLN A 28 -0.11 -6.62 4.35
N GLN A 29 0.75 -7.51 3.85
CA GLN A 29 1.70 -8.27 4.68
C GLN A 29 2.66 -7.35 5.44
N ALA A 30 3.29 -6.41 4.73
CA ALA A 30 4.27 -5.49 5.31
C ALA A 30 3.66 -4.61 6.42
N PHE A 31 2.41 -4.14 6.24
CA PHE A 31 1.71 -3.37 7.28
C PHE A 31 1.42 -4.19 8.54
N SER A 32 1.11 -5.48 8.40
CA SER A 32 0.96 -6.40 9.54
C SER A 32 2.30 -6.59 10.26
N GLU A 33 3.35 -6.94 9.51
CA GLU A 33 4.66 -7.29 10.06
C GLU A 33 5.39 -6.14 10.73
N LYS A 34 5.29 -4.93 10.16
CA LYS A 34 5.92 -3.73 10.73
C LYS A 34 5.07 -3.05 11.78
N HIS A 35 3.95 -3.65 12.18
CA HIS A 35 2.99 -3.01 13.08
C HIS A 35 2.57 -1.62 12.58
N GLY A 36 2.35 -1.52 11.27
CA GLY A 36 1.90 -0.32 10.56
C GLY A 36 0.41 0.00 10.80
N LEU A 37 -0.28 -0.79 11.62
CA LEU A 37 -1.65 -0.56 12.04
C LEU A 37 -1.85 -0.84 13.54
N GLN A 38 -2.83 -0.16 14.13
CA GLN A 38 -3.31 -0.43 15.50
C GLN A 38 -4.83 -0.56 15.48
N CYS A 39 -5.57 0.56 15.56
CA CYS A 39 -7.04 0.54 15.50
C CYS A 39 -7.59 0.12 14.13
N GLY A 40 -6.76 0.11 13.08
CA GLY A 40 -7.11 -0.34 11.73
C GLY A 40 -7.96 0.61 10.89
N PHE A 41 -8.61 1.62 11.49
CA PHE A 41 -9.58 2.46 10.78
C PHE A 41 -8.99 3.22 9.58
N CYS A 42 -7.78 3.76 9.72
CA CYS A 42 -7.12 4.47 8.61
C CYS A 42 -6.44 3.53 7.60
N THR A 43 -6.22 2.27 7.95
CA THR A 43 -5.36 1.35 7.19
C THR A 43 -5.82 1.16 5.75
N PRO A 44 -7.12 0.98 5.43
CA PRO A 44 -7.56 0.91 4.03
C PRO A 44 -7.11 2.10 3.16
N GLY A 45 -7.19 3.33 3.69
CA GLY A 45 -6.76 4.54 2.96
C GLY A 45 -5.26 4.56 2.68
N PHE A 46 -4.45 4.17 3.67
CA PHE A 46 -3.01 4.00 3.50
C PHE A 46 -2.69 2.93 2.44
N LEU A 47 -3.30 1.75 2.53
CA LEU A 47 -3.03 0.65 1.60
C LEU A 47 -3.35 1.03 0.14
N MET A 48 -4.47 1.70 -0.10
CA MET A 48 -4.83 2.16 -1.45
C MET A 48 -3.87 3.24 -1.97
N THR A 49 -3.47 4.19 -1.10
CA THR A 49 -2.49 5.23 -1.46
C THR A 49 -1.13 4.63 -1.80
N VAL A 50 -0.66 3.68 -0.99
CA VAL A 50 0.64 3.02 -1.19
C VAL A 50 0.63 2.15 -2.44
N THR A 51 -0.50 1.51 -2.75
CA THR A 51 -0.64 0.68 -3.96
C THR A 51 -0.43 1.50 -5.22
N GLU A 52 -1.06 2.66 -5.32
CA GLU A 52 -0.84 3.56 -6.46
C GLU A 52 0.57 4.13 -6.46
N PHE A 53 1.04 4.59 -5.29
CA PHE A 53 2.36 5.19 -5.15
C PHE A 53 3.51 4.26 -5.58
N LEU A 54 3.51 3.00 -5.15
CA LEU A 54 4.58 2.06 -5.45
C LEU A 54 4.54 1.56 -6.90
N ARG A 55 3.42 1.72 -7.62
CA ARG A 55 3.37 1.52 -9.08
C ARG A 55 4.13 2.64 -9.81
N GLU A 56 4.05 3.87 -9.30
CA GLU A 56 4.74 5.03 -9.89
C GLU A 56 6.21 5.13 -9.46
N VAL A 57 6.50 4.82 -8.20
CA VAL A 57 7.82 4.96 -7.58
C VAL A 57 8.19 3.64 -6.88
N PRO A 58 8.74 2.65 -7.61
CA PRO A 58 9.03 1.31 -7.06
C PRO A 58 10.17 1.28 -6.02
N ASP A 59 11.00 2.32 -5.96
CA ASP A 59 12.07 2.46 -4.96
C ASP A 59 12.02 3.84 -4.29
N PRO A 60 11.03 4.07 -3.41
CA PRO A 60 10.82 5.38 -2.83
C PRO A 60 11.79 5.65 -1.68
N THR A 61 12.26 6.89 -1.58
CA THR A 61 12.93 7.36 -0.37
C THR A 61 11.92 7.57 0.77
N GLU A 62 12.39 7.63 2.01
CA GLU A 62 11.54 7.97 3.16
C GLU A 62 10.80 9.31 2.97
N GLU A 63 11.47 10.33 2.41
CA GLU A 63 10.87 11.62 2.14
C GLU A 63 9.71 11.50 1.14
N ASN A 64 9.88 10.71 0.07
CA ASN A 64 8.80 10.44 -0.89
C ASN A 64 7.59 9.76 -0.21
N ILE A 65 7.85 8.80 0.68
CA ILE A 65 6.80 8.09 1.42
C ILE A 65 6.03 9.10 2.30
N ARG A 66 6.73 9.92 3.09
CA ARG A 66 6.09 10.86 4.01
C ARG A 66 5.26 11.90 3.27
N GLU A 67 5.78 12.45 2.17
CA GLU A 67 5.07 13.42 1.36
C GLU A 67 3.79 12.81 0.76
N ARG A 68 3.90 11.62 0.16
CA ARG A 68 2.75 10.93 -0.43
C ARG A 68 1.67 10.58 0.59
N LEU A 69 2.08 10.24 1.82
CA LEU A 69 1.15 9.86 2.89
C LEU A 69 0.57 11.04 3.66
N SER A 70 0.97 12.29 3.37
CA SER A 70 0.55 13.49 4.10
C SER A 70 -0.98 13.70 4.14
N GLY A 71 -1.71 13.20 3.15
CA GLY A 71 -3.17 13.24 3.10
C GLY A 71 -3.90 12.15 3.91
N ASN A 72 -3.17 11.15 4.44
CA ASN A 72 -3.74 10.04 5.20
C ASN A 72 -3.48 10.25 6.70
N LEU A 73 -4.55 10.45 7.47
CA LEU A 73 -4.43 10.73 8.89
C LEU A 73 -4.49 9.46 9.73
N CYS A 74 -3.49 9.24 10.57
CA CYS A 74 -3.46 8.21 11.59
C CYS A 74 -3.32 8.84 12.98
N ARG A 75 -4.13 8.36 13.94
CA ARG A 75 -4.05 8.81 15.34
C ARG A 75 -3.28 7.86 16.27
N CYS A 76 -3.10 6.61 15.86
CA CYS A 76 -2.63 5.55 16.75
C CYS A 76 -1.15 5.20 16.57
N THR A 77 -0.65 5.11 15.33
CA THR A 77 0.68 4.52 15.04
C THR A 77 1.85 5.49 15.17
N GLY A 78 1.61 6.81 15.08
CA GLY A 78 2.70 7.79 15.02
C GLY A 78 3.51 7.77 13.70
N TYR A 79 2.99 7.15 12.64
CA TYR A 79 3.51 7.09 11.27
C TYR A 79 4.82 6.33 11.04
N GLN A 80 5.72 6.22 12.00
CA GLN A 80 7.04 5.60 11.77
C GLN A 80 6.92 4.17 11.23
N ASN A 81 6.12 3.34 11.89
CA ASN A 81 5.88 1.96 11.46
C ASN A 81 5.15 1.84 10.11
N ILE A 82 4.38 2.87 9.72
CA ILE A 82 3.75 2.93 8.40
C ILE A 82 4.82 3.16 7.34
N VAL A 83 5.77 4.06 7.58
CA VAL A 83 6.89 4.33 6.66
C VAL A 83 7.73 3.06 6.48
N GLU A 84 8.07 2.37 7.57
CA GLU A 84 8.83 1.12 7.52
C GLU A 84 8.08 0.00 6.78
N ALA A 85 6.74 -0.07 6.92
CA ALA A 85 5.90 -0.99 6.16
C ALA A 85 5.95 -0.71 4.66
N VAL A 86 5.93 0.56 4.25
CA VAL A 86 6.00 0.94 2.83
C VAL A 86 7.37 0.60 2.24
N GLN A 87 8.45 0.83 2.98
CA GLN A 87 9.80 0.45 2.54
C GLN A 87 9.92 -1.07 2.33
N LEU A 88 9.44 -1.87 3.29
CA LEU A 88 9.43 -3.34 3.16
C LEU A 88 8.55 -3.79 1.98
N ALA A 89 7.39 -3.16 1.79
CA ALA A 89 6.51 -3.50 0.66
C ALA A 89 7.18 -3.21 -0.69
N ALA A 90 7.88 -2.07 -0.82
CA ALA A 90 8.61 -1.69 -2.02
C ALA A 90 9.72 -2.70 -2.35
N GLU A 91 10.50 -3.11 -1.34
CA GLU A 91 11.52 -4.15 -1.47
C GLU A 91 10.94 -5.45 -2.03
N ARG A 92 9.88 -5.99 -1.40
CA ARG A 92 9.24 -7.24 -1.83
C ARG A 92 8.63 -7.16 -3.22
N MET A 93 8.00 -6.05 -3.57
CA MET A 93 7.40 -5.88 -4.89
C MET A 93 8.45 -5.87 -6.01
N ARG A 94 9.66 -5.34 -5.75
CA ARG A 94 10.76 -5.42 -6.72
C ARG A 94 11.34 -6.82 -6.83
N GLU A 95 11.48 -7.54 -5.72
CA GLU A 95 11.93 -8.95 -5.73
C GLU A 95 10.96 -9.86 -6.48
N GLY A 96 9.65 -9.66 -6.31
CA GLY A 96 8.64 -10.40 -7.07
C GLY A 96 8.67 -10.11 -8.57
N ALA A 97 8.95 -8.86 -8.96
CA ALA A 97 9.09 -8.46 -10.36
C ALA A 97 10.33 -9.07 -11.04
N SER A 98 11.46 -9.15 -10.33
CA SER A 98 12.70 -9.73 -10.90
C SER A 98 12.64 -11.26 -11.04
N ALA A 99 11.82 -11.94 -10.25
CA ALA A 99 11.61 -13.39 -10.37
C ALA A 99 10.73 -13.77 -11.59
N GLY A 100 9.84 -12.88 -12.04
CA GLY A 100 8.92 -13.12 -13.16
C GLY A 100 9.51 -12.94 -14.57
N ASP A 101 10.67 -12.30 -14.69
CA ASP A 101 11.34 -12.00 -15.97
C ASP A 101 12.33 -13.11 -16.43
N SER A 102 12.26 -14.29 -15.80
CA SER A 102 13.19 -15.41 -16.01
C SER A 102 12.65 -16.57 -16.87
N ASP A 103 11.43 -16.46 -17.42
CA ASP A 103 10.76 -17.51 -18.21
C ASP A 103 10.46 -17.05 -19.65
#